data_AF-A0A2H0KEL9-F1
#
_entry.id   AF-A0A2H0KEL9-F1
#
_cell.length_a   1.000
_cell.length_b   1.000
_cell.length_c   1.000
_cell.angle_alpha   90.00
_cell.angle_beta   90.00
_cell.angle_gamma   90.00
#
_symmetry.space_group_name_H-M   'P 1'
#
loop_
_entity.id
_entity.type
_entity.pdbx_description
1 polymer ?
#
loop_
_entity_poly.entity_id
_entity_poly.type
_entity_poly.pdbx_seq_one_letter_code
_entity_poly.pdbx_strand_id
1 'polypeptide(L)'
;GLPSQCQPSRHFAEEVICVLEKCNIKKITSSSVNSTEQCIKKSNLTGKTALISNLTALYKGKLQCIGFVDAIQEALGKGMGPRKNACQYYISPPIGYNLIEGTISPQVGDVAVWNEAGCGGDPKSTAAYWGHIAVVIEINGNRKLTVAEVNGINGILRIVEYSYGHPENSTDPTGFLRQ
;
A
#
# COMPACT_ATOMS: atom_id res chain seq x y z
N GLY A 1 5.58 -26.18 1.21
CA GLY A 1 4.44 -25.71 0.41
C GLY A 1 4.52 -24.20 0.30
N LEU A 2 3.97 -23.61 -0.77
CA LEU A 2 3.81 -22.15 -0.85
C LEU A 2 2.91 -21.68 0.32
N PRO A 3 3.12 -20.47 0.87
CA PRO A 3 2.20 -19.89 1.84
C PRO A 3 0.77 -19.88 1.28
N SER A 4 -0.24 -20.10 2.14
CA SER A 4 -1.65 -20.14 1.71
C SER A 4 -2.08 -18.87 0.97
N GLN A 5 -1.45 -17.73 1.26
CA GLN A 5 -1.64 -16.45 0.56
C GLN A 5 -1.03 -16.38 -0.85
N CYS A 6 -0.58 -17.49 -1.44
CA CYS A 6 0.14 -17.47 -2.71
C CYS A 6 -0.46 -18.37 -3.82
N GLN A 7 -1.75 -18.18 -4.15
CA GLN A 7 -2.55 -18.94 -5.16
C GLN A 7 -2.67 -18.25 -6.56
N PRO A 8 -3.24 -18.85 -7.63
CA PRO A 8 -3.08 -18.36 -9.02
C PRO A 8 -3.87 -17.10 -9.46
N SER A 9 -4.87 -16.63 -8.71
CA SER A 9 -5.72 -15.49 -9.08
C SER A 9 -5.53 -14.30 -8.13
N ARG A 10 -4.35 -13.69 -8.15
CA ARG A 10 -3.97 -12.65 -7.19
C ARG A 10 -4.01 -11.27 -7.81
N HIS A 11 -4.33 -10.27 -6.99
CA HIS A 11 -4.05 -8.89 -7.36
C HIS A 11 -2.53 -8.68 -7.45
N PHE A 12 -2.05 -7.82 -8.35
CA PHE A 12 -0.60 -7.62 -8.58
C PHE A 12 0.18 -7.28 -7.29
N ALA A 13 -0.40 -6.47 -6.39
CA ALA A 13 0.21 -6.16 -5.10
C ALA A 13 0.50 -7.40 -4.23
N GLU A 14 -0.40 -8.38 -4.26
CA GLU A 14 -0.25 -9.66 -3.55
C GLU A 14 0.82 -10.53 -4.21
N GLU A 15 0.92 -10.52 -5.55
CA GLU A 15 1.99 -11.20 -6.27
C GLU A 15 3.37 -10.64 -5.90
N VAL A 16 3.52 -9.32 -5.78
CA VAL A 16 4.76 -8.68 -5.35
C VAL A 16 5.16 -9.14 -3.94
N ILE A 17 4.23 -9.12 -2.98
CA ILE A 17 4.49 -9.59 -1.62
C ILE A 17 4.93 -11.06 -1.65
N CYS A 18 4.21 -11.93 -2.36
CA CYS A 18 4.55 -13.34 -2.44
C CYS A 18 5.89 -13.62 -3.13
N VAL A 19 6.29 -12.84 -4.13
CA VAL A 19 7.62 -12.96 -4.74
C VAL A 19 8.70 -12.63 -3.71
N LEU A 20 8.53 -11.55 -2.95
CA LEU A 20 9.49 -11.14 -1.92
C LEU A 20 9.55 -12.16 -0.77
N GLU A 21 8.41 -12.71 -0.34
CA GLU A 21 8.35 -13.75 0.67
C GLU A 21 9.07 -15.04 0.24
N LYS A 22 8.98 -15.44 -1.04
CA LYS A 22 9.76 -16.58 -1.58
C LYS A 22 11.27 -16.36 -1.49
N CYS A 23 11.71 -15.10 -1.47
CA CYS A 23 13.10 -14.71 -1.23
C CYS A 23 13.41 -14.48 0.26
N ASN A 24 12.52 -14.87 1.17
CA ASN A 24 12.58 -14.63 2.62
C ASN A 24 12.58 -13.13 3.02
N ILE A 25 11.94 -12.28 2.21
CA ILE A 25 11.85 -10.83 2.45
C ILE A 25 10.42 -10.50 2.91
N LYS A 26 10.24 -10.41 4.23
CA LYS A 26 8.97 -9.99 4.86
C LYS A 26 8.95 -8.52 5.27
N LYS A 27 10.13 -7.88 5.26
CA LYS A 27 10.30 -6.47 5.59
C LYS A 27 11.38 -5.86 4.71
N ILE A 28 11.18 -4.60 4.31
CA ILE A 28 12.15 -3.85 3.52
C ILE A 28 12.77 -2.76 4.40
N THR A 29 14.03 -2.97 4.74
CA THR A 29 14.88 -2.10 5.55
C THR A 29 16.22 -1.92 4.85
N SER A 30 17.08 -1.02 5.33
CA SER A 30 18.42 -0.80 4.72
C SER A 30 19.21 -2.09 4.51
N SER A 31 19.07 -3.05 5.42
CA SER A 31 19.74 -4.36 5.33
C SER A 31 19.19 -5.31 4.27
N SER A 32 17.96 -5.12 3.78
CA SER A 32 17.32 -6.02 2.80
C SER A 32 17.15 -5.40 1.42
N VAL A 33 17.59 -4.15 1.19
CA VAL A 33 17.49 -3.43 -0.10
C VAL A 33 18.10 -4.23 -1.24
N ASN A 34 19.36 -4.66 -1.11
CA ASN A 34 20.04 -5.39 -2.18
C ASN A 34 19.34 -6.73 -2.48
N SER A 35 18.95 -7.48 -1.44
CA SER A 35 18.20 -8.72 -1.62
C SER A 35 16.83 -8.50 -2.27
N THR A 36 16.15 -7.40 -1.94
CA THR A 36 14.87 -6.99 -2.53
C THR A 36 15.02 -6.75 -4.03
N GLU A 37 16.00 -5.93 -4.41
CA GLU A 37 16.30 -5.63 -5.81
C GLU A 37 16.62 -6.91 -6.60
N GLN A 38 17.50 -7.76 -6.08
CA GLN A 38 17.87 -9.02 -6.73
C GLN A 38 16.69 -9.98 -6.87
N CYS A 39 15.82 -10.06 -5.87
CA CYS A 39 14.61 -10.87 -5.92
C CYS A 39 13.67 -10.40 -7.03
N ILE A 40 13.39 -9.09 -7.11
CA ILE A 40 12.53 -8.52 -8.16
C ILE A 40 13.14 -8.72 -9.55
N LYS A 41 14.45 -8.49 -9.73
CA LYS A 41 15.14 -8.71 -11.02
C LYS A 41 14.97 -10.14 -11.53
N LYS A 42 15.09 -11.14 -10.66
CA LYS A 42 14.99 -12.57 -10.98
C LYS A 42 13.54 -13.09 -11.12
N SER A 43 12.56 -12.34 -10.65
CA SER A 43 11.14 -12.72 -10.74
C SER A 43 10.58 -12.60 -12.16
N ASN A 44 9.32 -12.99 -12.38
CA ASN A 44 8.58 -12.75 -13.63
C ASN A 44 7.63 -11.54 -13.54
N LEU A 45 7.76 -10.72 -12.51
CA LEU A 45 6.91 -9.53 -12.35
C LEU A 45 7.11 -8.56 -13.51
N THR A 46 6.03 -7.91 -13.94
CA THR A 46 6.07 -6.75 -14.83
C THR A 46 6.50 -5.50 -14.05
N GLY A 47 6.84 -4.41 -14.75
CA GLY A 47 7.13 -3.12 -14.10
C GLY A 47 8.34 -3.13 -13.14
N LYS A 48 9.29 -4.07 -13.29
CA LYS A 48 10.42 -4.26 -12.36
C LYS A 48 11.20 -2.98 -12.04
N THR A 49 11.39 -2.09 -13.02
CA THR A 49 12.08 -0.81 -12.80
C THR A 49 11.35 0.06 -11.78
N ALA A 50 10.03 0.18 -11.91
CA ALA A 50 9.19 0.93 -10.97
C ALA A 50 9.19 0.25 -9.59
N LEU A 51 9.07 -1.08 -9.55
CA LEU A 51 9.15 -1.85 -8.30
C LEU A 51 10.48 -1.60 -7.56
N ILE A 52 11.61 -1.73 -8.25
CA ILE A 52 12.94 -1.53 -7.65
C ILE A 52 13.11 -0.08 -7.18
N SER A 53 12.81 0.90 -8.03
CA SER A 53 12.92 2.32 -7.70
C SER A 53 12.16 2.64 -6.40
N ASN A 54 10.90 2.21 -6.33
CA ASN A 54 10.02 2.64 -5.25
C ASN A 54 10.20 1.84 -3.95
N LEU A 55 10.40 0.51 -4.05
CA LEU A 55 10.60 -0.35 -2.88
C LEU A 55 11.95 -0.13 -2.20
N THR A 56 12.94 0.43 -2.90
CA THR A 56 14.28 0.72 -2.35
C THR A 56 14.44 2.17 -1.90
N ALA A 57 13.48 3.05 -2.21
CA ALA A 57 13.48 4.45 -1.78
C ALA A 57 13.01 4.60 -0.32
N LEU A 58 13.88 4.19 0.61
CA LEU A 58 13.60 4.13 2.04
C LEU A 58 13.53 5.52 2.71
N TYR A 59 12.70 5.65 3.73
CA TYR A 59 12.70 6.79 4.64
C TYR A 59 13.11 6.33 6.04
N LYS A 60 14.14 6.96 6.62
CA LYS A 60 14.74 6.56 7.91
C LYS A 60 15.07 5.04 7.97
N GLY A 61 15.60 4.51 6.86
CA GLY A 61 16.10 3.13 6.76
C GLY A 61 15.04 2.03 6.61
N LYS A 62 13.79 2.39 6.31
CA LYS A 62 12.69 1.44 6.08
C LYS A 62 11.72 1.91 5.02
N LEU A 63 11.07 0.96 4.34
CA LEU A 63 10.04 1.25 3.35
C LEU A 63 8.79 1.83 4.04
N GLN A 64 8.20 2.83 3.42
CA GLN A 64 6.94 3.46 3.86
C GLN A 64 5.76 2.91 3.05
N CYS A 65 4.55 3.05 3.60
CA CYS A 65 3.30 2.65 2.94
C CYS A 65 3.17 3.25 1.52
N ILE A 66 3.43 4.55 1.37
CA ILE A 66 3.40 5.25 0.07
C ILE A 66 4.39 4.63 -0.91
N GLY A 67 5.62 4.33 -0.49
CA GLY A 67 6.63 3.74 -1.36
C GLY A 67 6.22 2.35 -1.88
N PHE A 68 5.44 1.59 -1.11
CA PHE A 68 4.86 0.35 -1.60
C PHE A 68 3.73 0.60 -2.60
N VAL A 69 2.78 1.49 -2.29
CA VAL A 69 1.65 1.79 -3.18
C VAL A 69 2.15 2.39 -4.51
N ASP A 70 3.10 3.33 -4.49
CA ASP A 70 3.73 3.88 -5.68
C ASP A 70 4.38 2.78 -6.53
N ALA A 71 5.09 1.84 -5.90
CA ALA A 71 5.71 0.72 -6.61
C ALA A 71 4.69 -0.09 -7.40
N ILE A 72 3.55 -0.40 -6.77
CA ILE A 72 2.46 -1.17 -7.40
C ILE A 72 1.81 -0.34 -8.51
N GLN A 73 1.41 0.90 -8.22
CA GLN A 73 0.67 1.72 -9.17
C GLN A 73 1.53 2.10 -10.37
N GLU A 74 2.80 2.49 -10.19
CA GLU A 74 3.70 2.78 -11.32
C GLU A 74 4.00 1.54 -12.16
N ALA A 75 4.18 0.37 -11.55
CA ALA A 75 4.38 -0.88 -12.29
C ALA A 75 3.16 -1.27 -13.14
N LEU A 76 1.97 -0.82 -12.77
CA LEU A 76 0.71 -0.98 -13.52
C LEU A 76 0.45 0.18 -14.51
N GLY A 77 1.36 1.15 -14.64
CA GLY A 77 1.16 2.33 -15.50
C GLY A 77 0.23 3.40 -14.90
N LYS A 78 -0.07 3.30 -13.60
CA LYS A 78 -1.03 4.12 -12.85
C LYS A 78 -0.37 5.08 -11.86
N GLY A 79 0.83 5.58 -12.17
CA GLY A 79 1.66 6.35 -11.24
C GLY A 79 0.92 7.47 -10.50
N MET A 80 1.23 7.65 -9.22
CA MET A 80 0.51 8.57 -8.32
C MET A 80 1.14 9.97 -8.24
N GLY A 81 2.10 10.27 -9.13
CA GLY A 81 2.81 11.55 -9.15
C GLY A 81 3.82 11.69 -8.00
N PRO A 82 4.21 12.93 -7.66
CA PRO A 82 5.20 13.17 -6.60
C PRO A 82 4.74 12.67 -5.23
N ARG A 83 5.66 12.03 -4.51
CA ARG A 83 5.44 11.53 -3.15
C ARG A 83 5.08 12.66 -2.19
N LYS A 84 4.06 12.38 -1.39
CA LYS A 84 3.55 13.23 -0.31
C LYS A 84 3.02 12.36 0.82
N ASN A 85 2.58 12.96 1.92
CA ASN A 85 2.04 12.16 3.03
C ASN A 85 0.78 11.41 2.58
N ALA A 86 0.53 10.23 3.16
CA ALA A 86 -0.53 9.33 2.74
C ALA A 86 -1.90 10.02 2.82
N CYS A 87 -2.14 10.76 3.90
CA CYS A 87 -3.37 11.52 4.07
C CYS A 87 -3.59 12.57 2.97
N GLN A 88 -2.53 13.15 2.38
CA GLN A 88 -2.65 14.23 1.39
C GLN A 88 -3.18 13.73 0.06
N TYR A 89 -3.17 12.42 -0.16
CA TYR A 89 -3.85 11.82 -1.31
C TYR A 89 -5.38 11.84 -1.17
N TYR A 90 -5.91 11.90 0.06
CA TYR A 90 -7.34 12.13 0.29
C TYR A 90 -7.73 13.57 -0.05
N ILE A 91 -6.95 14.55 0.44
CA ILE A 91 -7.26 15.98 0.25
C ILE A 91 -7.07 16.43 -1.21
N SER A 92 -6.04 15.90 -1.87
CA SER A 92 -5.70 16.25 -3.24
C SER A 92 -5.36 14.97 -4.00
N PRO A 93 -6.34 14.27 -4.60
CA PRO A 93 -6.07 13.07 -5.39
C PRO A 93 -5.09 13.37 -6.54
N PRO A 94 -4.20 12.42 -6.90
CA PRO A 94 -3.34 12.56 -8.07
C PRO A 94 -4.14 12.66 -9.37
N ILE A 95 -3.52 13.19 -10.42
CA ILE A 95 -4.13 13.25 -11.75
C ILE A 95 -4.54 11.84 -12.19
N GLY A 96 -5.77 11.72 -12.70
CA GLY A 96 -6.35 10.45 -13.13
C GLY A 96 -7.02 9.65 -12.00
N TYR A 97 -6.87 10.04 -10.73
CA TYR A 97 -7.57 9.40 -9.63
C TYR A 97 -8.77 10.22 -9.15
N ASN A 98 -9.88 9.54 -8.91
CA ASN A 98 -11.06 10.08 -8.27
C ASN A 98 -11.09 9.65 -6.80
N LEU A 99 -11.43 10.58 -5.91
CA LEU A 99 -11.73 10.26 -4.52
C LEU A 99 -13.13 9.65 -4.43
N ILE A 100 -13.20 8.50 -3.77
CA ILE A 100 -14.43 7.82 -3.38
C ILE A 100 -14.50 7.87 -1.86
N GLU A 101 -15.59 8.42 -1.32
CA GLU A 101 -15.80 8.51 0.13
C GLU A 101 -15.80 7.12 0.79
N GLY A 102 -15.24 7.00 2.00
CA GLY A 102 -15.08 5.73 2.70
C GLY A 102 -16.38 4.99 3.04
N THR A 103 -17.52 5.69 2.94
CA THR A 103 -18.88 5.13 3.09
C THR A 103 -19.38 4.41 1.85
N ILE A 104 -18.74 4.63 0.70
CA ILE A 104 -19.06 3.99 -0.58
C ILE A 104 -18.24 2.71 -0.70
N SER A 105 -18.84 1.66 -1.30
CA SER A 105 -18.14 0.40 -1.50
C SER A 105 -16.88 0.55 -2.35
N PRO A 106 -15.71 0.07 -1.86
CA PRO A 106 -14.50 0.03 -2.65
C PRO A 106 -14.56 -1.07 -3.71
N GLN A 107 -13.57 -1.05 -4.61
CA GLN A 107 -13.30 -2.04 -5.63
C GLN A 107 -11.89 -2.61 -5.46
N VAL A 108 -11.67 -3.84 -5.92
CA VAL A 108 -10.32 -4.42 -6.00
C VAL A 108 -9.47 -3.54 -6.92
N GLY A 109 -8.28 -3.18 -6.45
CA GLY A 109 -7.35 -2.26 -7.12
C GLY A 109 -7.47 -0.80 -6.68
N ASP A 110 -8.52 -0.43 -5.94
CA ASP A 110 -8.59 0.87 -5.30
C ASP A 110 -7.43 1.05 -4.30
N VAL A 111 -7.06 2.31 -4.07
CA VAL A 111 -6.08 2.67 -3.05
C VAL A 111 -6.83 3.20 -1.83
N ALA A 112 -6.84 2.44 -0.73
CA ALA A 112 -7.45 2.84 0.54
C ALA A 112 -6.55 3.85 1.26
N VAL A 113 -7.14 4.94 1.77
CA VAL A 113 -6.43 6.03 2.45
C VAL A 113 -7.04 6.26 3.83
N TRP A 114 -6.19 6.28 4.86
CA TRP A 114 -6.55 6.64 6.23
C TRP A 114 -6.02 8.04 6.55
N ASN A 115 -6.90 8.91 7.05
CA ASN A 115 -6.64 10.30 7.39
C ASN A 115 -7.13 10.61 8.82
N GLU A 116 -6.71 9.80 9.80
CA GLU A 116 -7.26 9.78 11.17
C GLU A 116 -7.19 11.12 11.94
N ALA A 117 -6.27 12.04 11.63
CA ALA A 117 -6.18 13.35 12.33
C ALA A 117 -6.29 14.57 11.42
N GLY A 118 -6.69 14.41 10.15
CA GLY A 118 -6.54 15.45 9.14
C GLY A 118 -5.06 15.70 8.82
N CYS A 119 -4.75 16.11 7.58
CA CYS A 119 -3.39 16.42 7.16
C CYS A 119 -2.87 17.75 7.75
N GLY A 120 -2.80 17.84 9.07
CA GLY A 120 -2.45 19.04 9.82
C GLY A 120 -2.55 18.91 11.34
N GLY A 121 -2.80 17.72 11.89
CA GLY A 121 -2.85 17.50 13.34
C GLY A 121 -1.53 17.75 14.08
N ASP A 122 -1.57 17.76 15.43
CA ASP A 122 -0.38 18.02 16.26
C ASP A 122 0.78 17.05 15.90
N PRO A 123 1.97 17.56 15.51
CA PRO A 123 3.14 16.75 15.16
C PRO A 123 3.65 15.83 16.28
N LYS A 124 3.10 15.95 17.51
CA LYS A 124 3.36 15.05 18.63
C LYS A 124 2.59 13.73 18.56
N SER A 125 1.57 13.58 17.71
CA SER A 125 0.93 12.28 17.43
C SER A 125 1.54 11.65 16.17
N THR A 126 2.35 10.61 16.35
CA THR A 126 3.33 10.17 15.35
C THR A 126 2.75 9.32 14.21
N ALA A 127 1.50 8.84 14.32
CA ALA A 127 0.83 8.05 13.28
C ALA A 127 -0.25 8.84 12.54
N ALA A 128 -1.04 9.65 13.27
CA ALA A 128 -2.22 10.29 12.70
C ALA A 128 -1.88 11.46 11.75
N TYR A 129 -0.69 12.06 11.87
CA TYR A 129 -0.26 13.18 11.02
C TYR A 129 0.05 12.79 9.56
N TRP A 130 0.60 11.58 9.37
CA TRP A 130 1.09 11.14 8.06
C TRP A 130 0.01 10.39 7.28
N GLY A 131 -0.97 9.82 7.98
CA GLY A 131 -1.96 8.90 7.45
C GLY A 131 -1.36 7.53 7.10
N HIS A 132 -2.19 6.69 6.50
CA HIS A 132 -1.77 5.40 5.95
C HIS A 132 -2.41 5.16 4.58
N ILE A 133 -1.79 4.32 3.76
CA ILE A 133 -2.28 4.02 2.41
C ILE A 133 -1.95 2.57 2.04
N ALA A 134 -2.90 1.91 1.38
CA ALA A 134 -2.79 0.51 1.03
C ALA A 134 -3.54 0.20 -0.28
N VAL A 135 -3.23 -0.93 -0.91
CA VAL A 135 -3.93 -1.39 -2.12
C VAL A 135 -4.99 -2.40 -1.74
N VAL A 136 -6.24 -2.15 -2.11
CA VAL A 136 -7.34 -3.10 -1.92
C VAL A 136 -7.15 -4.28 -2.86
N ILE A 137 -7.04 -5.49 -2.31
CA ILE A 137 -6.83 -6.72 -3.08
C ILE A 137 -8.05 -7.65 -3.07
N GLU A 138 -8.96 -7.47 -2.12
CA GLU A 138 -10.19 -8.25 -2.00
C GLU A 138 -11.29 -7.44 -1.33
N ILE A 139 -12.54 -7.61 -1.77
CA ILE A 139 -13.72 -7.09 -1.08
C ILE A 139 -14.45 -8.27 -0.46
N ASN A 140 -14.45 -8.30 0.87
CA ASN A 140 -15.11 -9.33 1.65
C ASN A 140 -16.53 -8.83 1.96
N GLY A 141 -17.54 -9.70 1.92
CA GLY A 141 -18.89 -9.34 2.32
C GLY A 141 -18.92 -8.70 3.73
N ASN A 142 -20.03 -8.05 4.08
CA ASN A 142 -20.21 -7.39 5.39
C ASN A 142 -19.22 -6.24 5.65
N ARG A 143 -18.99 -5.38 4.64
CA ARG A 143 -18.16 -4.18 4.77
C ARG A 143 -16.73 -4.47 5.24
N LYS A 144 -16.15 -5.54 4.71
CA LYS A 144 -14.76 -5.92 4.97
C LYS A 144 -13.96 -5.85 3.68
N LEU A 145 -12.67 -5.59 3.81
CA LEU A 145 -11.75 -5.58 2.68
C LEU A 145 -10.40 -6.12 3.11
N THR A 146 -9.72 -6.78 2.19
CA THR A 146 -8.34 -7.20 2.36
C THR A 146 -7.45 -6.23 1.61
N VAL A 147 -6.39 -5.72 2.24
CA VAL A 147 -5.39 -4.87 1.60
C VAL A 147 -4.00 -5.48 1.62
N ALA A 148 -3.21 -5.15 0.60
CA ALA A 148 -1.77 -5.32 0.61
C ALA A 148 -1.11 -3.98 0.99
N GLU A 149 -0.22 -4.02 1.97
CA GLU A 149 0.38 -2.79 2.53
C GLU A 149 1.79 -2.98 3.09
N VAL A 150 2.40 -1.84 3.43
CA VAL A 150 3.60 -1.78 4.26
C VAL A 150 3.33 -0.95 5.51
N ASN A 151 3.68 -1.50 6.68
CA ASN A 151 3.71 -0.72 7.90
C ASN A 151 4.95 0.19 7.92
N GLY A 152 4.76 1.48 7.69
CA GLY A 152 5.86 2.47 7.62
C GLY A 152 6.70 2.58 8.90
N ILE A 153 6.20 2.10 10.05
CA ILE A 153 6.93 2.09 11.33
C ILE A 153 8.09 1.10 11.31
N ASN A 154 7.97 -0.03 10.61
CA ASN A 154 8.97 -1.11 10.64
C ASN A 154 9.30 -1.72 9.27
N GLY A 155 8.67 -1.25 8.20
CA GLY A 155 8.88 -1.71 6.83
C GLY A 155 8.32 -3.10 6.54
N ILE A 156 7.44 -3.64 7.39
CA ILE A 156 6.85 -4.97 7.21
C ILE A 156 5.83 -4.93 6.07
N LEU A 157 5.98 -5.84 5.11
CA LEU A 157 5.01 -6.16 4.08
C LEU A 157 3.95 -7.09 4.68
N ARG A 158 2.67 -6.80 4.45
CA ARG A 158 1.59 -7.63 4.97
C ARG A 158 0.32 -7.52 4.14
N ILE A 159 -0.50 -8.55 4.30
CA ILE A 159 -1.88 -8.62 3.82
C ILE A 159 -2.77 -8.63 5.05
N VAL A 160 -3.70 -7.69 5.14
CA VAL A 160 -4.49 -7.46 6.36
C VAL A 160 -5.94 -7.16 6.00
N GLU A 161 -6.87 -7.66 6.82
CA GLU A 161 -8.29 -7.33 6.73
C GLU A 161 -8.61 -6.06 7.52
N TYR A 162 -9.43 -5.19 6.93
CA TYR A 162 -10.02 -4.01 7.54
C TYR A 162 -11.53 -4.01 7.36
N SER A 163 -12.23 -3.23 8.20
CA SER A 163 -13.62 -2.82 7.93
C SER A 163 -13.64 -1.52 7.14
N TYR A 164 -14.79 -1.20 6.54
CA TYR A 164 -15.02 0.10 5.90
C TYR A 164 -16.46 0.60 6.08
N GLY A 165 -16.68 1.89 5.84
CA GLY A 165 -18.02 2.48 5.80
C GLY A 165 -18.67 2.74 7.15
N HIS A 166 -17.90 2.69 8.24
CA HIS A 166 -18.32 3.14 9.57
C HIS A 166 -17.54 4.42 9.90
N PRO A 167 -18.06 5.61 9.57
CA PRO A 167 -17.35 6.88 9.77
C PRO A 167 -16.96 7.16 11.22
N GLU A 168 -17.60 6.50 12.18
CA GLU A 168 -17.28 6.51 13.61
C GLU A 168 -16.05 5.68 13.99
N ASN A 169 -15.63 4.73 13.14
CA ASN A 169 -14.49 3.86 13.39
C ASN A 169 -13.23 4.46 12.79
N SER A 170 -12.31 4.93 13.64
CA SER A 170 -11.04 5.52 13.18
C SER A 170 -10.15 4.53 12.41
N THR A 171 -10.39 3.23 12.55
CA THR A 171 -9.63 2.18 11.85
C THR A 171 -10.10 1.92 10.42
N ASP A 172 -11.26 2.46 10.02
CA ASP A 172 -11.79 2.32 8.67
C ASP A 172 -11.08 3.31 7.72
N PRO A 173 -10.87 2.97 6.44
CA PRO A 173 -10.36 3.92 5.47
C PRO A 173 -11.27 5.16 5.41
N THR A 174 -10.67 6.34 5.42
CA THR A 174 -11.40 7.59 5.23
C THR A 174 -11.96 7.70 3.82
N GLY A 175 -11.22 7.18 2.83
CA GLY A 175 -11.69 7.08 1.46
C GLY A 175 -10.80 6.20 0.61
N PHE A 176 -11.17 6.10 -0.66
CA PHE A 176 -10.50 5.29 -1.66
C PHE A 176 -10.15 6.14 -2.88
N LEU A 177 -9.01 5.90 -3.49
CA LEU A 177 -8.64 6.50 -4.76
C LEU A 177 -8.85 5.48 -5.86
N ARG A 178 -9.61 5.87 -6.88
CA ARG A 178 -9.93 5.02 -8.03
C ARG A 178 -9.50 5.68 -9.32
N GLN A 179 -8.77 4.94 -10.14
CA GLN A 179 -8.37 5.35 -11.48
C GLN A 179 -9.34 4.84 -12.54
#